data_AF-A0A1I6UC31-F1
#
_entry.id   AF-A0A1I6UC31-F1
#
_cell.length_a   1.000
_cell.length_b   1.000
_cell.length_c   1.000
_cell.angle_alpha   90.00
_cell.angle_beta   90.00
_cell.angle_gamma   90.00
#
_symmetry.space_group_name_H-M   'P 1'
#
loop_
_entity.id
_entity.type
_entity.pdbx_description
1 polymer ?
#
loop_
_entity_poly.entity_id
_entity_poly.type
_entity_poly.pdbx_seq_one_letter_code
_entity_poly.pdbx_strand_id
1 'polypeptide(L)' 'MLYLTSWEEEGLPEGFKRSWKGYPFEVLDALSADDLIRGGHRSKSVYLTENGVNEAKQLIKKYLNDDQYIDR' A
#
# COMPACT_ATOMS: atom_id res chain seq x y z
N MET A 1 0.91 7.56 2.87
CA MET A 1 -0.38 7.89 2.22
C MET A 1 -0.90 6.75 1.36
N LEU A 2 -0.06 6.00 0.61
CA LEU A 2 -0.50 4.87 -0.23
C LEU A 2 -1.54 3.94 0.44
N TYR A 3 -1.26 3.43 1.64
CA TYR A 3 -2.19 2.59 2.40
C TYR A 3 -3.43 3.36 2.88
N LEU A 4 -3.27 4.57 3.41
CA LEU A 4 -4.37 5.40 3.92
C LEU A 4 -5.38 5.80 2.84
N THR A 5 -4.92 5.91 1.59
CA THR A 5 -5.75 6.23 0.42
C THR A 5 -6.00 5.01 -0.46
N SER A 6 -5.73 3.81 0.05
CA SER A 6 -5.97 2.58 -0.68
C SER A 6 -7.44 2.17 -0.64
N TRP A 7 -7.84 1.35 -1.60
CA TRP A 7 -9.15 0.72 -1.68
C TRP A 7 -9.00 -0.76 -1.99
N GLU A 8 -10.05 -1.52 -1.67
CA GLU A 8 -10.17 -2.92 -2.09
C GLU A 8 -10.87 -2.95 -3.43
N GLU A 9 -10.29 -3.66 -4.39
CA GLU A 9 -10.85 -3.81 -5.73
C GLU A 9 -11.77 -5.02 -5.76
N GLU A 10 -13.01 -4.83 -6.21
CA GLU A 10 -13.94 -5.93 -6.40
C GLU A 10 -13.40 -6.95 -7.41
N GLY A 11 -13.51 -8.24 -7.09
CA GLY A 11 -13.07 -9.33 -7.95
C GLY A 11 -11.61 -9.77 -7.77
N LEU A 12 -10.87 -9.19 -6.82
CA LEU A 12 -9.62 -9.75 -6.31
C LEU A 12 -9.86 -10.57 -5.04
N PRO A 13 -8.93 -11.48 -4.67
CA PRO A 13 -8.97 -12.09 -3.36
C PRO A 13 -9.03 -11.02 -2.26
N GLU A 14 -9.71 -11.36 -1.17
CA GLU A 14 -9.87 -10.47 -0.02
C GLU A 14 -8.48 -10.05 0.52
N GLY A 15 -8.35 -8.79 0.93
CA GLY A 15 -7.11 -8.23 1.48
C GLY A 15 -6.15 -7.57 0.48
N PHE A 16 -6.41 -7.64 -0.83
CA PHE A 16 -5.60 -6.93 -1.83
C PHE A 16 -5.98 -5.45 -1.89
N LYS A 17 -5.20 -4.61 -1.20
CA LYS A 17 -5.36 -3.15 -1.23
C LYS A 17 -4.61 -2.53 -2.40
N ARG A 18 -5.26 -1.60 -3.09
CA ARG A 18 -4.71 -0.89 -4.26
C ARG A 18 -4.66 0.61 -4.00
N SER A 19 -3.67 1.28 -4.56
CA SER A 19 -3.53 2.73 -4.47
C SER A 19 -3.07 3.32 -5.80
N TRP A 20 -3.48 4.55 -6.08
CA TRP A 20 -2.99 5.28 -7.25
C TRP A 20 -1.49 5.60 -7.06
N LYS A 21 -0.74 5.53 -8.15
CA LYS A 21 0.61 6.07 -8.17
C LYS A 21 0.52 7.59 -8.06
N GLY A 22 1.18 8.13 -7.06
CA GLY A 22 1.30 9.58 -6.83
C GLY A 22 2.67 9.99 -6.31
N TYR A 23 3.64 9.08 -6.37
CA TYR A 23 5.00 9.25 -5.86
C TYR A 23 6.01 9.08 -6.99
N PRO A 24 7.23 9.63 -6.84
CA PRO A 24 8.32 9.41 -7.79
C PRO A 24 8.56 7.92 -8.03
N PHE A 25 8.88 7.55 -9.28
CA PHE A 25 9.10 6.15 -9.65
C PHE A 25 10.22 5.50 -8.85
N GLU A 26 11.30 6.22 -8.55
CA GLU A 26 12.40 5.71 -7.72
C GLU A 26 11.93 5.22 -6.34
N VAL A 27 10.98 5.93 -5.73
CA VAL A 27 10.39 5.53 -4.44
C VAL A 27 9.53 4.28 -4.62
N LEU A 28 8.70 4.24 -5.67
CA LEU A 28 7.86 3.09 -5.96
C LEU A 28 8.70 1.84 -6.29
N ASP A 29 9.81 2.01 -6.99
CA ASP A 29 10.73 0.95 -7.36
C ASP A 29 11.45 0.40 -6.11
N ALA A 30 11.88 1.27 -5.18
CA ALA A 30 12.43 0.86 -3.90
C ALA A 30 11.40 0.06 -3.07
N LEU A 31 10.18 0.57 -2.93
CA LEU A 31 9.09 -0.15 -2.24
C LEU A 31 8.76 -1.49 -2.91
N SER A 32 8.88 -1.58 -4.23
CA SER A 32 8.68 -2.84 -4.95
C SER A 32 9.86 -3.80 -4.77
N ALA A 33 11.08 -3.30 -4.66
CA ALA A 33 12.27 -4.10 -4.38
C ALA A 33 12.22 -4.72 -2.97
N ASP A 34 11.66 -3.98 -2.01
CA ASP A 34 11.42 -4.43 -0.63
C ASP A 34 10.17 -5.30 -0.48
N ASP A 35 9.51 -5.69 -1.58
CA ASP A 35 8.28 -6.49 -1.60
C ASP A 35 7.12 -5.85 -0.80
N LEU A 36 7.05 -4.52 -0.73
CA LEU A 36 5.95 -3.81 -0.05
C LEU A 36 4.81 -3.48 -1.02
N ILE A 37 5.12 -3.29 -2.29
CA ILE A 37 4.12 -3.05 -3.33
C ILE A 37 4.41 -3.87 -4.59
N ARG A 38 3.39 -4.08 -5.42
CA ARG A 38 3.48 -4.68 -6.74
C ARG A 38 2.75 -3.81 -7.75
N GLY A 39 3.35 -3.57 -8.91
CA GLY A 39 2.68 -2.85 -10.00
C GLY A 39 3.56 -2.74 -11.24
N GLY A 40 2.94 -2.69 -12.41
CA GLY A 40 3.66 -2.50 -13.66
C GLY A 40 3.94 -1.03 -13.94
N HIS A 41 5.04 -0.71 -14.62
CA HIS A 41 5.42 0.66 -14.98
C HIS A 41 4.31 1.41 -15.74
N ARG A 42 3.57 0.71 -16.61
CA ARG A 42 2.46 1.24 -17.41
C ARG A 42 1.13 1.36 -16.65
N SER A 43 1.03 0.76 -15.47
CA SER A 43 -0.19 0.81 -14.65
C SER A 43 -0.25 2.14 -13.90
N LYS A 44 -1.46 2.69 -13.77
CA LYS A 44 -1.72 3.90 -12.98
C LYS A 44 -1.75 3.65 -11.47
N SER A 45 -1.90 2.39 -11.06
CA SER A 45 -2.00 1.96 -9.66
C SER A 45 -0.95 0.92 -9.30
N VAL A 46 -0.80 0.71 -8.00
CA VAL A 46 -0.01 -0.35 -7.36
C VAL A 46 -0.88 -1.08 -6.34
N TYR A 47 -0.55 -2.33 -6.08
CA TYR A 47 -1.12 -3.11 -4.99
C TYR A 47 -0.15 -3.16 -3.83
N LEU A 48 -0.64 -3.13 -2.60
CA LEU A 48 0.14 -3.43 -1.43
C LEU A 48 0.20 -4.95 -1.25
N THR A 49 1.38 -5.46 -0.93
CA THR A 49 1.55 -6.84 -0.49
C THR A 49 1.12 -6.97 0.97
N GLU A 50 1.04 -8.20 1.49
CA GLU A 50 0.84 -8.43 2.92
C GLU A 50 1.92 -7.75 3.77
N ASN A 51 3.19 -7.82 3.32
CA ASN A 51 4.32 -7.15 3.96
C ASN A 51 4.14 -5.63 3.96
N GLY A 52 3.74 -5.05 2.82
CA GLY A 52 3.48 -3.61 2.70
C GLY A 52 2.33 -3.13 3.58
N VAL A 53 1.26 -3.93 3.72
CA VAL A 53 0.16 -3.64 4.64
C VAL A 53 0.64 -3.67 6.09
N ASN A 54 1.40 -4.69 6.48
CA ASN A 54 1.91 -4.80 7.85
C ASN A 54 2.84 -3.63 8.21
N GLU A 55 3.78 -3.31 7.32
CA GLU A 55 4.70 -2.17 7.50
C GLU A 55 3.93 -0.85 7.61
N ALA A 56 2.92 -0.64 6.75
CA ALA A 56 2.07 0.55 6.81
C ALA A 56 1.32 0.65 8.14
N LYS A 57 0.78 -0.46 8.67
CA LYS A 57 0.11 -0.51 9.99
C LYS A 57 1.08 -0.16 11.12
N GLN A 58 2.32 -0.67 11.08
CA GLN A 58 3.35 -0.33 12.06
C GLN A 58 3.70 1.16 12.03
N LEU A 59 3.84 1.74 10.84
CA LEU A 59 4.10 3.17 10.67
C LEU A 59 2.93 4.02 11.18
N ILE A 60 1.69 3.63 10.90
CA ILE A 60 0.50 4.31 11.43
C ILE A 60 0.50 4.29 12.95
N LYS A 61 0.72 3.13 13.56
CA LYS A 61 0.78 3.00 15.02
C LYS A 61 1.89 3.88 15.60
N LYS A 62 3.05 3.91 14.96
CA LYS A 62 4.21 4.71 15.40
C LYS A 62 3.97 6.22 15.33
N TYR A 63 3.33 6.72 14.27
CA TYR A 63 3.28 8.16 14.00
C TYR A 63 1.92 8.81 14.26
N LEU A 64 0.83 8.05 14.15
CA LEU A 64 -0.53 8.54 14.37
C LEU A 64 -1.11 8.08 15.71
N ASN A 65 -0.53 7.04 16.32
CA ASN A 65 -1.01 6.42 17.56
C ASN A 65 -2.52 6.13 17.52
N ASP A 66 -3.00 5.75 16.34
CA ASP A 66 -4.40 5.70 15.98
C ASP A 66 -4.74 4.32 15.44
N ASP A 67 -5.53 3.59 16.23
CA ASP A 67 -5.96 2.23 15.92
C ASP A 67 -7.10 2.22 14.88
N GLN A 68 -7.75 3.36 14.60
CA GLN A 68 -8.90 3.41 13.69
C GLN A 68 -8.58 3.07 12.23
N TYR A 69 -7.30 3.08 11.85
CA TYR A 69 -6.83 2.76 10.50
C TYR A 69 -6.29 1.33 10.35
N ILE A 70 -6.21 0.57 11.45
CA ILE A 70 -5.64 -0.78 11.46
C ILE A 70 -6.61 -1.80 10.84
N ASP A 71 -7.92 -1.57 10.96
CA ASP A 71 -8.98 -2.48 10.51
C ASP A 71 -9.74 -1.97 9.27
N ARG A 72 -9.20 -0.97 8.58
CA ARG A 72 -9.77 -0.40 7.35
C ARG A 72 -9.34 -1.14 6.10
#